data_AF-A0A958CZ89-F1
#
_entry.id   AF-A0A958CZ89-F1
#
_cell.length_a   1.000
_cell.length_b   1.000
_cell.length_c   1.000
_cell.angle_alpha   90.00
_cell.angle_beta   90.00
_cell.angle_gamma   90.00
#
_symmetry.space_group_name_H-M   'P 1'
#
loop_
_entity.id
_entity.type
_entity.pdbx_description
1 polymer ?
#
loop_
_entity_poly.entity_id
_entity_poly.type
_entity_poly.pdbx_seq_one_letter_code
_entity_poly.pdbx_strand_id
1 'polypeptide(L)'
;MAENLEKPGVPQPARQFTTKQGQYLAFIYNYTAINGRPPSEADMQRYFRTAPPNVHDMILRLDEGGWIERTPGQARSIRVLVPPEELPVLKA
;
A
#
# COMPACT_ATOMS: atom_id res chain seq x y z
N MET A 1 -9.47 38.94 -1.11
CA MET A 1 -8.03 38.66 -1.17
C MET A 1 -7.70 37.73 0.00
N ALA A 2 -7.93 36.43 -0.17
CA ALA A 2 -7.46 35.41 0.75
C ALA A 2 -6.89 34.32 -0.16
N GLU A 3 -5.56 34.35 -0.31
CA GLU A 3 -4.80 33.38 -1.06
C GLU A 3 -4.97 31.99 -0.42
N ASN A 4 -5.48 31.04 -1.21
CA ASN A 4 -5.45 29.63 -0.89
C ASN A 4 -3.99 29.20 -0.75
N LEU A 5 -3.60 28.79 0.45
CA LEU A 5 -2.34 28.07 0.71
C LEU A 5 -2.49 26.64 0.20
N GLU A 6 -2.44 26.45 -1.11
CA GLU A 6 -2.16 25.15 -1.72
C GLU A 6 -0.70 24.81 -1.41
N LYS A 7 -0.49 23.81 -0.55
CA LYS A 7 0.84 23.33 -0.18
C LYS A 7 1.57 22.83 -1.43
N PRO A 8 2.81 23.25 -1.71
CA PRO A 8 3.58 22.71 -2.82
C PRO A 8 4.14 21.34 -2.42
N GLY A 9 3.76 20.28 -3.14
CA GLY A 9 4.42 18.98 -2.97
C GLY A 9 3.51 17.79 -3.27
N VAL A 10 3.55 17.30 -4.50
CA VAL A 10 4.12 16.01 -4.94
C VAL A 10 3.64 15.84 -6.39
N PRO A 11 4.52 15.60 -7.37
CA PRO A 11 4.07 15.32 -8.73
C PRO A 11 3.09 14.16 -8.69
N GLN A 12 1.88 14.38 -9.20
CA GLN A 12 0.84 13.37 -9.26
C GLN A 12 0.90 12.75 -10.66
N PRO A 13 1.70 11.69 -10.89
CA PRO A 13 1.48 10.90 -12.08
C PRO A 13 0.08 10.29 -11.93
N ALA A 14 -0.67 10.15 -13.02
CA ALA A 14 -1.87 9.32 -13.02
C ALA A 14 -1.46 7.90 -12.55
N ARG A 15 -1.66 7.58 -11.27
CA ARG A 15 -1.10 6.41 -10.57
C ARG A 15 -1.82 5.14 -11.00
N GLN A 16 -1.46 4.57 -12.14
CA GLN A 16 -1.97 3.27 -12.54
C GLN A 16 -1.10 2.17 -11.92
N PHE A 17 -1.35 1.84 -10.65
CA PHE A 17 -0.94 0.53 -10.16
C PHE A 17 -1.76 -0.54 -10.89
N THR A 18 -1.15 -1.71 -11.12
CA THR A 18 -1.87 -2.85 -11.70
C THR A 18 -3.00 -3.30 -10.78
N THR A 19 -3.98 -4.01 -11.34
CA THR A 19 -5.07 -4.62 -10.54
C THR A 19 -4.54 -5.40 -9.34
N LYS A 20 -3.45 -6.16 -9.50
CA LYS A 20 -2.86 -6.95 -8.41
C LYS A 20 -2.21 -6.06 -7.34
N GLN A 21 -1.45 -5.05 -7.74
CA GLN A 21 -0.86 -4.07 -6.81
C GLN A 21 -1.94 -3.33 -6.01
N GLY A 22 -3.02 -2.89 -6.69
CA GLY A 22 -4.17 -2.27 -6.04
C GLY A 22 -4.82 -3.15 -4.99
N GLN A 23 -4.92 -4.46 -5.24
CA GLN A 23 -5.44 -5.41 -4.24
C GLN A 23 -4.51 -5.57 -3.03
N TYR A 24 -3.19 -5.53 -3.22
CA TYR A 24 -2.25 -5.52 -2.10
C TYR A 24 -2.38 -4.23 -1.27
N LEU A 25 -2.47 -3.07 -1.92
CA LEU A 25 -2.69 -1.78 -1.24
C LEU A 25 -4.00 -1.79 -0.43
N ALA A 26 -5.09 -2.26 -1.05
CA ALA A 26 -6.38 -2.41 -0.39
C ALA A 26 -6.30 -3.39 0.79
N PHE A 27 -5.59 -4.51 0.66
CA PHE A 27 -5.40 -5.47 1.75
C PHE A 27 -4.64 -4.85 2.92
N ILE A 28 -3.51 -4.19 2.66
CA ILE A 28 -2.69 -3.55 3.70
C ILE A 28 -3.49 -2.49 4.45
N TYR A 29 -4.23 -1.64 3.73
CA TYR A 29 -5.07 -0.61 4.32
C TYR A 29 -6.16 -1.21 5.22
N ASN A 30 -6.98 -2.13 4.68
CA ASN A 30 -8.09 -2.73 5.42
C ASN A 30 -7.60 -3.57 6.62
N TYR A 31 -6.51 -4.34 6.45
CA TYR A 31 -5.91 -5.09 7.55
C TYR A 31 -5.48 -4.16 8.67
N THR A 32 -4.85 -3.02 8.35
CA THR A 32 -4.41 -2.04 9.34
C THR A 32 -5.59 -1.40 10.07
N ALA A 33 -6.63 -1.02 9.34
CA ALA A 33 -7.84 -0.42 9.90
C ALA A 33 -8.56 -1.38 10.88
N ILE A 34 -8.62 -2.67 10.55
CA ILE A 34 -9.30 -3.69 11.37
C ILE A 34 -8.45 -4.12 12.56
N ASN A 35 -7.14 -4.33 12.36
CA ASN A 35 -6.26 -4.95 13.36
C ASN A 35 -5.42 -3.94 14.16
N GLY A 36 -5.48 -2.65 13.83
CA GLY A 36 -4.69 -1.59 14.47
C GLY A 36 -3.18 -1.68 14.22
N ARG A 37 -2.74 -2.55 13.31
CA ARG A 37 -1.34 -2.76 12.92
C ARG A 37 -1.24 -3.25 11.49
N PRO A 38 -0.18 -2.93 10.73
CA PRO A 38 -0.04 -3.41 9.37
C PRO A 38 0.24 -4.91 9.32
N PRO A 39 -0.12 -5.57 8.20
CA PRO A 39 0.12 -7.00 8.01
C PRO A 39 1.61 -7.33 7.95
N SER A 40 1.95 -8.54 8.34
CA SER A 40 3.23 -9.17 8.02
C SER A 40 3.21 -9.76 6.60
N GLU A 41 4.38 -10.12 6.07
CA GLU A 41 4.45 -10.87 4.80
C GLU A 41 3.66 -12.19 4.88
N ALA A 42 3.69 -12.87 6.04
CA ALA A 42 2.93 -14.11 6.24
C ALA A 42 1.41 -13.90 6.19
N ASP A 43 0.90 -12.77 6.68
CA ASP A 43 -0.52 -12.42 6.57
C ASP A 43 -0.92 -12.26 5.09
N MET A 44 -0.08 -11.59 4.29
CA MET A 44 -0.30 -11.42 2.86
C MET A 44 -0.20 -12.75 2.10
N GLN A 45 0.80 -13.58 2.41
CA GLN A 45 0.94 -14.92 1.83
C GLN A 45 -0.33 -15.75 2.06
N ARG A 46 -0.86 -15.73 3.29
CA ARG A 46 -2.08 -16.46 3.66
C ARG A 46 -3.31 -15.94 2.91
N TYR A 47 -3.46 -14.62 2.80
CA TYR A 47 -4.60 -14.01 2.12
C TYR A 47 -4.56 -14.26 0.61
N PHE A 48 -3.44 -13.93 -0.04
CA PHE A 48 -3.30 -14.03 -1.50
C PHE A 48 -2.96 -15.43 -2.01
N ARG A 49 -2.70 -16.39 -1.11
CA ARG A 49 -2.30 -17.77 -1.43
C ARG A 49 -1.09 -17.83 -2.36
N THR A 50 -0.12 -16.94 -2.15
CA THR A 50 1.09 -16.81 -2.97
C THR A 50 2.31 -17.36 -2.26
N ALA A 51 3.28 -17.87 -3.04
CA ALA A 51 4.57 -18.27 -2.50
C ALA A 51 5.31 -17.09 -1.84
N PRO A 52 6.15 -17.33 -0.82
CA PRO A 52 6.89 -16.29 -0.11
C PRO A 52 7.66 -15.26 -0.95
N PRO A 53 8.47 -15.64 -1.96
CA PRO A 53 9.23 -14.65 -2.74
C PRO A 53 8.33 -13.64 -3.44
N ASN A 54 7.12 -14.05 -3.84
CA ASN A 54 6.20 -13.19 -4.57
C ASN A 54 5.62 -12.05 -3.73
N VAL A 55 5.55 -12.22 -2.41
CA VAL A 55 5.07 -11.16 -1.51
C VAL A 55 6.15 -10.12 -1.29
N HIS A 56 7.38 -10.56 -1.03
CA HIS A 56 8.50 -9.65 -0.86
C HIS A 56 8.71 -8.77 -2.10
N ASP A 57 8.75 -9.39 -3.29
CA ASP A 57 8.89 -8.67 -4.55
C ASP A 57 7.73 -7.70 -4.80
N MET A 58 6.50 -8.06 -4.40
CA MET A 58 5.36 -7.16 -4.49
C MET A 58 5.54 -5.94 -3.59
N ILE A 59 6.00 -6.13 -2.35
CA ILE A 59 6.27 -5.03 -1.42
C ILE A 59 7.33 -4.09 -2.00
N LEU A 60 8.42 -4.62 -2.57
CA LEU A 60 9.45 -3.81 -3.22
C LEU A 60 8.88 -2.97 -4.36
N ARG A 61 8.05 -3.56 -5.23
CA ARG A 61 7.41 -2.83 -6.34
C ARG A 61 6.45 -1.75 -5.88
N LEU A 62 5.76 -1.97 -4.75
CA LEU A 62 4.86 -0.96 -4.19
C LEU A 62 5.63 0.22 -3.58
N ASP A 63 6.76 -0.07 -2.95
CA ASP A 63 7.70 0.90 -2.35
C ASP A 63 8.37 1.74 -3.46
N GLU A 64 8.90 1.08 -4.50
CA GLU A 64 9.44 1.73 -5.71
C GLU A 64 8.40 2.59 -6.44
N GLY A 65 7.14 2.17 -6.44
CA GLY A 65 6.03 2.94 -6.99
C GLY A 65 5.58 4.13 -6.13
N GLY A 66 6.15 4.30 -4.92
CA GLY A 66 5.78 5.36 -3.98
C GLY A 66 4.36 5.23 -3.43
N TRP A 67 3.78 4.02 -3.46
CA TRP A 67 2.41 3.76 -2.98
C TRP A 67 2.37 3.27 -1.54
N ILE A 68 3.52 2.82 -1.02
CA ILE A 68 3.72 2.51 0.39
C ILE A 68 5.02 3.15 0.88
N GLU A 69 5.16 3.23 2.19
CA GLU A 69 6.43 3.40 2.88
C GLU A 69 6.68 2.19 3.80
N ARG A 70 7.95 1.87 4.05
CA ARG A 70 8.35 0.81 4.98
C ARG A 70 9.72 1.07 5.59
N THR A 71 10.05 0.38 6.67
CA THR A 71 11.40 0.33 7.22
C THR A 71 12.03 -1.04 6.94
N PRO A 72 13.10 -1.13 6.12
CA PRO A 72 13.76 -2.40 5.83
C PRO A 72 14.18 -3.15 7.09
N GLY A 73 13.94 -4.46 7.13
CA GLY A 73 14.26 -5.31 8.28
C GLY A 73 13.32 -5.17 9.48
N GLN A 74 12.41 -4.19 9.49
CA GLN A 74 11.42 -4.01 10.56
C GLN A 74 10.08 -4.64 10.17
N ALA A 75 9.70 -5.68 10.90
CA ALA A 75 8.38 -6.29 10.74
C ALA A 75 7.26 -5.28 11.03
N ARG A 76 6.16 -5.37 10.26
CA ARG A 76 4.96 -4.54 10.45
C ARG A 76 5.25 -3.03 10.42
N SER A 77 6.08 -2.59 9.49
CA SER A 77 6.42 -1.18 9.27
C SER A 77 5.70 -0.55 8.06
N ILE A 78 4.98 -1.35 7.27
CA ILE A 78 4.38 -0.88 6.00
C ILE A 78 3.23 0.09 6.28
N ARG A 79 3.20 1.24 5.60
CA ARG A 79 2.04 2.15 5.55
C ARG A 79 1.67 2.46 4.11
N VAL A 80 0.37 2.53 3.83
CA VAL A 80 -0.15 2.90 2.51
C VAL A 80 -0.17 4.43 2.38
N LEU A 81 0.39 4.94 1.28
CA LEU A 81 0.43 6.37 0.95
C LEU A 81 -0.66 6.79 -0.04
N VAL A 82 -1.37 5.81 -0.62
CA VAL A 82 -2.49 6.03 -1.52
C VAL A 82 -3.74 6.40 -0.72
N PRO A 83 -4.46 7.47 -1.08
CA PRO A 83 -5.72 7.84 -0.42
C PRO A 83 -6.75 6.69 -0.47
N PRO A 84 -7.53 6.46 0.60
CA PRO A 84 -8.51 5.37 0.64
C PRO A 84 -9.52 5.41 -0.51
N GLU A 85 -9.85 6.59 -1.01
CA GLU A 85 -10.81 6.81 -2.11
C GLU A 85 -10.27 6.32 -3.46
N GLU A 86 -8.94 6.22 -3.61
CA GLU A 86 -8.26 5.70 -4.80
C GLU A 86 -8.04 4.18 -4.71
N LEU A 87 -8.23 3.57 -3.53
CA LEU A 87 -8.03 2.13 -3.36
C LEU A 87 -9.20 1.34 -3.98
N PRO A 88 -8.91 0.25 -4.71
CA PRO A 88 -9.97 -0.62 -5.17
C PRO A 88 -10.62 -1.33 -3.98
N VAL A 89 -11.88 -1.74 -4.15
CA VAL A 89 -12.50 -2.68 -3.21
C VAL A 89 -11.67 -3.95 -3.15
N LEU A 90 -11.35 -4.38 -1.93
CA LEU A 90 -10.62 -5.62 -1.68
C LEU A 90 -11.49 -6.80 -2.09
N LYS A 91 -10.95 -7.67 -2.95
CA LYS A 91 -11.59 -8.88 -3.45
C LYS A 91 -11.04 -10.08 -2.67
N ALA A 92 -11.94 -10.96 -2.25
CA ALA A 92 -11.64 -12.23 -1.59
C ALA A 92 -11.41 -13.36 -2.60
#